data_AF-A0A9W8UMY8-F1
#
_entry.id   AF-A0A9W8UMY8-F1
#
_cell.length_a   1.000
_cell.length_b   1.000
_cell.length_c   1.000
_cell.angle_alpha   90.00
_cell.angle_beta   90.00
_cell.angle_gamma   90.00
#
_symmetry.space_group_name_H-M   'P 1'
#
loop_
_entity.id
_entity.type
_entity.pdbx_description
1 polymer ?
#
loop_
_entity_poly.entity_id
_entity_poly.type
_entity_poly.pdbx_seq_one_letter_code
_entity_poly.pdbx_strand_id
1 'polypeptide(L)'
;MHFTTHLLAALAASAGAVSASAQCSNFLGSCSGMELRFLGDNGGEPWLHANGGCGDNNGGKSYGFFDLNSKFTNHNGNLAQSDEGGFGHSCRNIRYENGVLTAECGDNNGGTPTTSINLNEYICNINGQLECF
;
A
#
# COMPACT_ATOMS: atom_id res chain seq x y z
N MET A 1 -11.32 -46.03 -54.41
CA MET A 1 -12.06 -45.10 -53.54
C MET A 1 -11.06 -44.53 -52.55
N HIS A 2 -10.75 -43.25 -52.68
CA HIS A 2 -9.75 -42.53 -51.89
C HIS A 2 -10.43 -42.02 -50.60
N PHE A 3 -9.85 -42.28 -49.43
CA PHE A 3 -10.17 -41.53 -48.21
C PHE A 3 -8.87 -41.22 -47.46
N THR A 4 -8.45 -39.97 -47.58
CA THR A 4 -7.42 -39.30 -46.79
C THR A 4 -8.04 -38.84 -45.48
N THR A 5 -7.50 -39.28 -44.34
CA THR A 5 -7.82 -38.72 -43.02
C THR A 5 -6.66 -37.87 -42.54
N HIS A 6 -6.81 -36.56 -42.68
CA HIS A 6 -5.98 -35.55 -42.04
C HIS A 6 -6.30 -35.54 -40.54
N LEU A 7 -5.35 -35.94 -39.70
CA LEU A 7 -5.49 -35.78 -38.25
C LEU A 7 -5.01 -34.37 -37.87
N LEU A 8 -5.95 -33.54 -37.40
CA LEU A 8 -5.70 -32.18 -36.92
C LEU A 8 -4.75 -32.20 -35.72
N ALA A 9 -3.73 -31.34 -35.78
CA ALA A 9 -2.95 -30.95 -34.61
C ALA A 9 -3.83 -30.09 -33.68
N ALA A 10 -4.11 -30.58 -32.47
CA ALA A 10 -4.76 -29.80 -31.43
C ALA A 10 -3.74 -28.82 -30.82
N LEU A 11 -3.86 -27.54 -31.13
CA LEU A 11 -3.13 -26.47 -30.45
C LEU A 11 -3.79 -26.27 -29.08
N ALA A 12 -3.15 -26.75 -28.01
CA ALA A 12 -3.57 -26.43 -26.65
C ALA A 12 -3.16 -24.97 -26.36
N ALA A 13 -4.13 -24.06 -26.42
CA ALA A 13 -3.94 -22.71 -25.92
C ALA A 13 -3.91 -22.76 -24.38
N SER A 14 -2.73 -22.59 -23.79
CA SER A 14 -2.61 -22.38 -22.35
C SER A 14 -3.18 -21.00 -22.01
N ALA A 15 -4.42 -20.97 -21.51
CA ALA A 15 -4.95 -19.78 -20.86
C ALA A 15 -4.14 -19.54 -19.58
N GLY A 16 -3.18 -18.61 -19.65
CA GLY A 16 -2.54 -18.09 -18.46
C GLY A 16 -3.61 -17.41 -17.60
N ALA A 17 -3.88 -17.96 -16.41
CA ALA A 17 -4.67 -17.27 -15.42
C ALA A 17 -3.89 -16.02 -15.00
N VAL A 18 -4.31 -14.86 -15.51
CA VAL A 18 -3.93 -13.58 -14.92
C VAL A 18 -4.66 -13.51 -13.57
N SER A 19 -3.99 -13.98 -12.52
CA SER A 19 -4.41 -13.68 -11.15
C SER A 19 -4.23 -12.17 -10.97
N ALA A 20 -5.28 -11.40 -11.24
CA ALA A 20 -5.37 -10.04 -10.75
C ALA A 20 -5.48 -10.15 -9.23
N SER A 21 -4.36 -10.12 -8.51
CA SER A 21 -4.41 -9.66 -7.13
C SER A 21 -5.03 -8.27 -7.22
N ALA A 22 -6.21 -8.10 -6.61
CA ALA A 22 -6.79 -6.77 -6.50
C ALA A 22 -5.76 -5.92 -5.76
N GLN A 23 -5.06 -5.04 -6.49
CA GLN A 23 -4.08 -4.15 -5.88
C GLN A 23 -4.83 -3.30 -4.87
N CYS A 24 -4.51 -3.48 -3.59
CA CYS A 24 -5.07 -2.71 -2.51
C CYS A 24 -4.71 -1.24 -2.76
N SER A 25 -5.72 -0.43 -3.04
CA SER A 25 -5.57 0.98 -3.37
C SER A 25 -6.88 1.73 -3.07
N ASN A 26 -6.82 3.05 -3.19
CA ASN A 26 -7.95 3.95 -3.16
C ASN A 26 -8.72 4.04 -1.83
N PHE A 27 -8.05 3.95 -0.68
CA PHE A 27 -8.70 4.15 0.61
C PHE A 27 -9.40 5.52 0.74
N LEU A 28 -8.87 6.58 0.10
CA LEU A 28 -9.48 7.92 0.11
C LEU A 28 -10.87 7.97 -0.53
N GLY A 29 -11.24 6.98 -1.35
CA GLY A 29 -12.57 6.90 -1.93
C GLY A 29 -13.69 6.68 -0.89
N SER A 30 -13.35 6.23 0.32
CA SER A 30 -14.35 5.90 1.35
C SER A 30 -13.92 6.24 2.79
N CYS A 31 -12.66 6.58 3.01
CA CYS A 31 -12.12 7.11 4.26
C CYS A 31 -12.02 8.63 4.24
N SER A 32 -12.19 9.27 5.40
CA SER A 32 -12.08 10.72 5.53
C SER A 32 -11.36 11.12 6.83
N GLY A 33 -10.95 12.39 6.91
CA GLY A 33 -10.23 12.92 8.08
C GLY A 33 -8.90 12.20 8.31
N MET A 34 -8.16 11.96 7.22
CA MET A 34 -6.91 11.20 7.30
C MET A 34 -5.81 12.06 7.92
N GLU A 35 -5.18 11.55 8.98
CA GLU A 35 -4.20 12.27 9.77
C GLU A 35 -3.01 11.35 10.09
N LEU A 36 -1.79 11.88 10.02
CA LEU A 36 -0.62 11.20 10.56
C LEU A 36 -0.56 11.41 12.08
N ARG A 37 -0.33 10.31 12.81
CA ARG A 37 -0.15 10.28 14.25
C ARG A 37 1.14 9.55 14.58
N PHE A 38 1.81 9.97 15.64
CA PHE A 38 2.96 9.26 16.19
C PHE A 38 2.54 8.65 17.52
N LEU A 39 2.47 7.32 17.58
CA LEU A 39 1.93 6.58 18.75
C LEU A 39 2.94 5.53 19.23
N GLY A 40 3.02 5.31 20.55
CA GLY A 40 3.96 4.37 21.16
C GLY A 40 5.10 5.05 21.93
N ASP A 41 5.99 4.24 22.51
CA ASP A 41 7.10 4.72 23.36
C ASP A 41 8.32 5.16 22.54
N ASN A 42 9.23 5.94 23.17
CA ASN A 42 10.57 6.30 22.64
C ASN A 42 10.65 6.93 21.23
N GLY A 43 9.65 7.71 20.82
CA GLY A 43 9.68 8.44 19.54
C GLY A 43 8.43 8.28 18.70
N GLY A 44 7.60 7.28 19.02
CA GLY A 44 6.31 7.04 18.41
C GLY A 44 6.42 6.50 16.97
N GLU A 45 5.71 5.41 16.69
CA GLU A 45 5.59 4.84 15.36
C GLU A 45 4.66 5.71 14.49
N PRO A 46 4.90 5.85 13.18
CA PRO A 46 4.04 6.61 12.29
C PRO A 46 2.77 5.82 11.92
N TRP A 47 1.63 6.21 12.49
CA TRP A 47 0.32 5.65 12.18
C TRP A 47 -0.52 6.58 11.31
N LEU A 48 -1.15 6.02 10.29
CA LEU A 48 -2.20 6.69 9.53
C LEU A 48 -3.54 6.47 10.24
N HIS A 49 -4.22 7.55 10.62
CA HIS A 49 -5.49 7.52 11.32
C HIS A 49 -6.62 8.09 10.46
N ALA A 50 -7.70 7.34 10.27
CA ALA A 50 -8.94 7.83 9.67
C ALA A 50 -9.87 8.47 10.72
N ASN A 51 -9.63 9.73 11.09
CA ASN A 51 -10.42 10.44 12.11
C ASN A 51 -11.89 10.67 11.69
N GLY A 52 -12.14 10.82 10.39
CA GLY A 52 -13.49 10.88 9.82
C GLY A 52 -14.12 9.50 9.53
N GLY A 53 -13.33 8.44 9.71
CA GLY A 53 -13.73 7.05 9.52
C GLY A 53 -13.75 6.58 8.07
N CYS A 54 -13.70 5.26 7.91
CA CYS A 54 -13.75 4.52 6.66
C CYS A 54 -15.11 3.83 6.49
N GLY A 55 -15.67 3.82 5.29
CA GLY A 55 -16.95 3.14 5.01
C GLY A 55 -16.89 1.64 5.34
N ASP A 56 -17.86 1.13 6.10
CA ASP A 56 -17.88 -0.26 6.58
C ASP A 56 -18.72 -1.22 5.71
N ASN A 57 -19.21 -0.75 4.55
CA ASN A 57 -20.14 -1.45 3.65
C ASN A 57 -21.52 -1.79 4.23
N ASN A 58 -21.83 -1.36 5.46
CA ASN A 58 -23.14 -1.49 6.09
C ASN A 58 -23.87 -0.13 6.23
N GLY A 59 -23.35 0.90 5.54
CA GLY A 59 -23.84 2.28 5.64
C GLY A 59 -23.27 3.05 6.83
N GLY A 60 -22.39 2.43 7.62
CA GLY A 60 -21.69 3.05 8.74
C GLY A 60 -20.27 3.48 8.39
N LYS A 61 -19.55 3.87 9.45
CA LYS A 61 -18.13 4.23 9.42
C LYS A 61 -17.41 3.48 10.53
N SER A 62 -16.24 2.97 10.21
CA SER A 62 -15.30 2.40 11.18
C SER A 62 -14.10 3.32 11.32
N TYR A 63 -13.56 3.42 12.53
CA TYR A 63 -12.44 4.29 12.85
C TYR A 63 -11.24 3.40 13.17
N GLY A 64 -10.07 3.77 12.70
CA GLY A 64 -8.91 2.90 12.82
C GLY A 64 -7.60 3.58 12.51
N PHE A 65 -6.55 2.89 12.95
CA PHE A 65 -5.17 3.24 12.71
C PHE A 65 -4.54 2.17 11.83
N PHE A 66 -3.67 2.60 10.93
CA PHE A 66 -2.81 1.73 10.14
C PHE A 66 -1.36 2.07 10.42
N ASP A 67 -0.58 1.09 10.87
CA ASP A 67 0.85 1.28 11.12
C ASP A 67 1.59 1.37 9.78
N LEU A 68 2.12 2.55 9.44
CA LEU A 68 2.85 2.73 8.20
C LEU A 68 4.18 1.95 8.21
N ASN A 69 4.75 1.67 9.38
CA ASN A 69 5.94 0.82 9.47
C ASN A 69 5.65 -0.65 9.18
N SER A 70 4.39 -1.08 9.09
CA SER A 70 4.08 -2.47 8.71
C SER A 70 4.29 -2.79 7.23
N LYS A 71 4.21 -1.78 6.35
CA LYS A 71 4.15 -1.98 4.89
C LYS A 71 4.97 -0.98 4.06
N PHE A 72 5.63 -0.02 4.70
CA PHE A 72 6.48 0.94 3.99
C PHE A 72 7.90 0.90 4.54
N THR A 73 8.87 0.88 3.63
CA THR A 73 10.30 0.77 3.94
C THR A 73 11.08 1.93 3.33
N ASN A 74 12.31 2.10 3.80
CA ASN A 74 13.30 2.97 3.18
C ASN A 74 14.28 2.13 2.36
N HIS A 75 14.18 2.21 1.04
CA HIS A 75 15.10 1.57 0.12
C HIS A 75 16.12 2.59 -0.43
N ASN A 76 17.28 2.68 0.23
CA ASN A 76 18.40 3.52 -0.18
C ASN A 76 18.02 5.00 -0.40
N GLY A 77 17.30 5.57 0.57
CA GLY A 77 16.83 6.95 0.55
C GLY A 77 15.47 7.15 -0.13
N ASN A 78 14.82 6.08 -0.59
CA ASN A 78 13.52 6.14 -1.26
C ASN A 78 12.46 5.39 -0.48
N LEU A 79 11.30 6.02 -0.29
CA LEU A 79 10.13 5.34 0.26
C LEU A 79 9.60 4.33 -0.76
N ALA A 80 9.33 3.11 -0.29
CA ALA A 80 8.74 2.05 -1.09
C ALA A 80 7.76 1.24 -0.23
N GLN A 81 6.75 0.65 -0.89
CA GLN A 81 5.91 -0.36 -0.26
C GLN A 81 6.70 -1.69 -0.20
N SER A 82 6.66 -2.37 0.93
CA SER A 82 7.34 -3.65 1.18
C SER A 82 6.80 -4.31 2.45
N ASP A 83 6.70 -5.64 2.46
CA ASP A 83 6.39 -6.45 3.65
C ASP A 83 7.44 -6.34 4.76
N GLU A 84 8.65 -5.90 4.44
CA GLU A 84 9.69 -5.64 5.46
C GLU A 84 9.36 -4.42 6.32
N GLY A 85 8.69 -3.43 5.73
CA GLY A 85 8.29 -2.21 6.44
C GLY A 85 9.45 -1.40 7.04
N GLY A 86 9.17 -0.73 8.15
CA GLY A 86 10.17 -0.12 9.03
C GLY A 86 10.85 1.16 8.52
N PHE A 87 10.26 1.91 7.57
CA PHE A 87 10.89 3.14 7.06
C PHE A 87 11.19 4.16 8.19
N GLY A 88 10.32 4.24 9.21
CA GLY A 88 10.43 5.19 10.31
C GLY A 88 11.72 5.06 11.13
N HIS A 89 12.41 3.92 11.08
CA HIS A 89 13.70 3.72 11.76
C HIS A 89 14.84 4.56 11.19
N SER A 90 14.74 4.94 9.91
CA SER A 90 15.81 5.65 9.18
C SER A 90 15.33 6.90 8.45
N CYS A 91 14.05 7.22 8.59
CA CYS A 91 13.44 8.41 8.04
C CYS A 91 13.04 9.39 9.16
N ARG A 92 13.04 10.68 8.83
CA ARG A 92 12.64 11.77 9.74
C ARG A 92 11.81 12.81 8.99
N ASN A 93 11.33 13.82 9.71
CA ASN A 93 10.50 14.89 9.14
C ASN A 93 9.30 14.34 8.34
N ILE A 94 8.72 13.24 8.85
CA ILE A 94 7.65 12.49 8.21
C ILE A 94 6.37 13.34 8.25
N ARG A 95 5.76 13.53 7.09
CA ARG A 95 4.54 14.32 6.91
C ARG A 95 3.59 13.59 5.99
N TYR A 96 2.30 13.77 6.25
CA TYR A 96 1.23 13.26 5.40
C TYR A 96 0.37 14.43 4.95
N GLU A 97 0.08 14.50 3.66
CA GLU A 97 -0.85 15.46 3.09
C GLU A 97 -1.58 14.84 1.90
N ASN A 98 -2.91 14.84 1.92
CA ASN A 98 -3.77 14.46 0.80
C ASN A 98 -3.40 13.12 0.13
N GLY A 99 -3.11 12.08 0.93
CA GLY A 99 -2.75 10.74 0.44
C GLY A 99 -1.26 10.54 0.23
N VAL A 100 -0.44 11.59 0.26
CA VAL A 100 1.00 11.52 0.02
C VAL A 100 1.75 11.54 1.34
N LEU A 101 2.60 10.53 1.55
CA LEU A 101 3.57 10.47 2.63
C LEU A 101 4.90 11.04 2.11
N THR A 102 5.49 11.99 2.84
CA THR A 102 6.79 12.59 2.52
C THR A 102 7.71 12.48 3.72
N ALA A 103 8.97 12.12 3.51
CA ALA A 103 9.97 12.03 4.56
C ALA A 103 11.39 12.31 4.04
N GLU A 104 12.32 12.57 4.95
CA GLU A 104 13.76 12.56 4.67
C GLU A 104 14.34 11.22 5.13
N CYS A 105 14.87 10.42 4.21
CA CYS A 105 15.25 9.03 4.48
C CYS A 105 16.74 8.80 4.23
N GLY A 106 17.42 8.09 5.13
CA GLY A 106 18.85 7.79 4.99
C GLY A 106 19.16 6.97 3.73
N ASP A 107 20.18 7.37 2.98
CA ASP A 107 20.59 6.72 1.72
C ASP A 107 21.80 5.77 1.84
N ASN A 108 22.18 5.41 3.08
CA ASN A 108 23.36 4.62 3.43
C ASN A 108 24.72 5.20 2.99
N ASN A 109 24.75 6.38 2.37
CA ASN A 109 25.95 7.12 1.96
C ASN A 109 26.19 8.37 2.82
N GLY A 110 25.44 8.51 3.91
CA GLY A 110 25.46 9.67 4.81
C GLY A 110 24.51 10.80 4.39
N GLY A 111 23.81 10.65 3.27
CA GLY A 111 22.76 11.55 2.81
C GLY A 111 21.39 11.16 3.36
N THR A 112 20.48 12.13 3.34
CA THR A 112 19.07 11.95 3.73
C THR A 112 18.15 12.68 2.74
N PRO A 113 18.03 12.20 1.50
CA PRO A 113 17.17 12.82 0.50
C PRO A 113 15.72 12.89 0.97
N THR A 114 15.00 13.93 0.51
CA THR A 114 13.54 13.98 0.61
C THR A 114 12.93 13.04 -0.43
N THR A 115 12.00 12.21 0.00
CA THR A 115 11.29 11.23 -0.81
C THR A 115 9.81 11.22 -0.44
N SER A 116 8.96 10.83 -1.39
CA SER A 116 7.51 10.81 -1.22
C SER A 116 6.89 9.59 -1.88
N ILE A 117 5.79 9.10 -1.32
CA ILE A 117 5.01 7.99 -1.86
C ILE A 117 3.51 8.28 -1.71
N ASN A 118 2.73 7.96 -2.74
CA ASN A 118 1.28 8.09 -2.70
C ASN A 118 0.66 6.85 -2.03
N LEU A 119 0.24 6.99 -0.79
CA LEU A 119 -0.36 5.90 -0.02
C LEU A 119 -1.67 5.41 -0.64
N ASN A 120 -2.37 6.27 -1.41
CA ASN A 120 -3.62 5.88 -2.06
C ASN A 120 -3.42 4.86 -3.19
N GLU A 121 -2.18 4.58 -3.61
CA GLU A 121 -1.85 3.54 -4.58
C GLU A 121 -1.63 2.16 -3.95
N TYR A 122 -1.52 2.09 -2.62
CA TYR A 122 -1.13 0.88 -1.87
C TYR A 122 -2.07 0.52 -0.71
N ILE A 123 -2.77 1.52 -0.16
CA ILE A 123 -3.69 1.33 0.95
C ILE A 123 -5.13 1.33 0.42
N CYS A 124 -5.92 0.38 0.87
CA CYS A 124 -7.35 0.28 0.61
C CYS A 124 -8.16 0.28 1.90
N ASN A 125 -9.47 0.43 1.74
CA ASN A 125 -10.43 0.23 2.81
C ASN A 125 -11.16 -1.11 2.58
N ILE A 126 -11.09 -2.01 3.54
CA ILE A 126 -11.80 -3.29 3.54
C ILE A 126 -12.75 -3.32 4.72
N ASN A 127 -14.05 -3.14 4.45
CA ASN A 127 -15.11 -3.15 5.46
C ASN A 127 -14.80 -2.24 6.67
N GLY A 128 -14.26 -1.06 6.41
CA GLY A 128 -13.93 -0.04 7.42
C GLY A 128 -12.51 -0.14 7.98
N GLN A 129 -11.72 -1.14 7.59
CA GLN A 129 -10.34 -1.30 8.01
C GLN A 129 -9.37 -0.85 6.92
N LEU A 130 -8.35 -0.10 7.30
CA LEU A 130 -7.25 0.26 6.41
C LEU A 130 -6.32 -0.93 6.28
N GLU A 131 -6.04 -1.34 5.05
CA GLU A 131 -5.25 -2.53 4.73
C GLU A 131 -4.22 -2.20 3.64
N CYS A 132 -3.18 -3.02 3.54
CA CYS A 132 -2.18 -2.99 2.47
C CYS A 132 -1.62 -4.41 2.31
N PHE A 133 -1.68 -4.97 1.09
CA PHE A 133 -1.29 -6.35 0.80
C PHE A 133 0.01 -6.41 0.05
#